data_AF-A0A2E2KJP8-F1
#
_entry.id   AF-A0A2E2KJP8-F1
#
_cell.length_a   1.000
_cell.length_b   1.000
_cell.length_c   1.000
_cell.angle_alpha   90.00
_cell.angle_beta   90.00
_cell.angle_gamma   90.00
#
_symmetry.space_group_name_H-M   'P 1'
#
loop_
_entity.id
_entity.type
_entity.pdbx_description
1 polymer ?
#
loop_
_entity_poly.entity_id
_entity_poly.type
_entity_poly.pdbx_seq_one_letter_code
_entity_poly.pdbx_strand_id
1 'polypeptide(L)'
;MRYIKVSALFLFSVFLLGCDNEIPPERMKSGEDLYNYYCKDCHMRKGPGAYMEHYAGSKPMKPYKILLLIKYDFKKGQHSMPTFKQLSDKQADALAEYIIELQKAKIESR
;
A
#
# COMPACT_ATOMS: atom_id res chain seq x y z
N MET A 1 29.83 25.33 -49.23
CA MET A 1 29.38 25.33 -47.82
C MET A 1 27.86 25.49 -47.78
N ARG A 2 27.10 24.43 -47.46
CA ARG A 2 25.72 24.59 -46.99
C ARG A 2 25.39 23.43 -46.06
N TYR A 3 25.81 23.64 -44.82
CA TYR A 3 25.76 22.74 -43.70
C TYR A 3 24.32 22.60 -43.16
N ILE A 4 23.99 21.36 -42.78
CA ILE A 4 23.26 21.02 -41.55
C ILE A 4 21.83 21.59 -41.47
N LYS A 5 20.83 20.88 -42.00
CA LYS A 5 19.40 21.07 -41.62
C LYS A 5 18.55 19.78 -41.67
N VAL A 6 19.12 18.61 -41.38
CA VAL A 6 18.31 17.37 -41.31
C VAL A 6 18.53 16.57 -40.00
N SER A 7 19.50 16.96 -39.17
CA SER A 7 19.96 16.11 -38.06
C SER A 7 19.45 16.49 -36.67
N ALA A 8 18.34 17.22 -36.56
CA ALA A 8 17.81 17.70 -35.27
C ALA A 8 16.40 17.20 -34.92
N LEU A 9 15.78 16.36 -35.75
CA LEU A 9 14.43 15.85 -35.47
C LEU A 9 14.39 14.40 -34.95
N PHE A 10 15.50 13.67 -34.97
CA PHE A 10 15.53 12.24 -34.62
C PHE A 10 15.85 11.96 -33.14
N LEU A 11 16.22 12.98 -32.35
CA LEU A 11 16.69 12.80 -30.96
C LEU A 11 15.59 12.98 -29.90
N PHE A 12 14.38 13.39 -30.28
CA PHE A 12 13.28 13.62 -29.31
C PHE A 12 12.37 12.39 -29.10
N SER A 13 12.47 11.37 -29.96
CA SER A 13 11.56 10.21 -29.95
C SER A 13 11.96 9.12 -28.95
N VAL A 14 13.12 9.23 -28.29
CA VAL A 14 13.64 8.19 -27.38
C VAL A 14 13.22 8.40 -25.92
N PHE A 15 12.62 9.55 -25.57
CA PHE A 15 12.26 9.88 -24.19
C PHE A 15 10.93 9.29 -23.69
N LEU A 16 10.19 8.53 -24.52
CA LEU A 16 8.88 7.96 -24.13
C LEU A 16 8.90 6.44 -23.86
N LEU A 17 10.06 5.79 -23.81
CA LEU A 17 10.19 4.45 -23.24
C LEU A 17 10.32 4.51 -21.72
N GLY A 18 9.42 5.25 -21.06
CA GLY A 18 9.18 5.09 -19.64
C GLY A 18 8.44 3.79 -19.46
N CYS A 19 9.16 2.69 -19.22
CA CYS A 19 8.55 1.43 -18.81
C CYS A 19 7.81 1.67 -17.50
N ASP A 20 6.49 1.74 -17.59
CA ASP A 20 5.60 1.73 -16.45
C ASP A 20 5.69 0.35 -15.79
N ASN A 21 6.64 0.22 -14.85
CA ASN A 21 6.90 -1.02 -14.10
C ASN A 21 6.00 -1.09 -12.86
N GLU A 22 4.74 -0.67 -12.97
CA GLU A 22 3.77 -0.88 -11.90
C GLU A 22 3.58 -2.38 -11.67
N ILE A 23 3.93 -2.82 -10.46
CA ILE A 23 3.74 -4.21 -10.03
C ILE A 23 2.24 -4.38 -9.80
N PRO A 24 1.53 -5.24 -10.54
CA PRO A 24 0.12 -5.47 -10.30
C PRO A 24 -0.07 -6.12 -8.92
N PRO A 25 -1.20 -5.88 -8.24
CA PRO A 25 -1.40 -6.28 -6.86
C PRO A 25 -1.30 -7.78 -6.63
N GLU A 26 -1.59 -8.62 -7.63
CA GLU A 26 -1.44 -10.08 -7.57
C GLU A 26 0.04 -10.51 -7.47
N ARG A 27 0.97 -9.66 -7.89
CA ARG A 27 2.43 -9.91 -7.84
C ARG A 27 3.13 -9.17 -6.69
N MET A 28 2.44 -8.30 -5.98
CA MET A 28 2.99 -7.61 -4.81
C MET A 28 3.26 -8.60 -3.68
N LYS A 29 4.45 -8.49 -3.07
CA LYS A 29 4.90 -9.35 -1.97
C LYS A 29 5.16 -8.59 -0.68
N SER A 30 5.47 -7.30 -0.77
CA SER A 30 5.72 -6.45 0.40
C SER A 30 4.41 -6.08 1.08
N GLY A 31 4.40 -6.12 2.42
CA GLY A 31 3.28 -5.58 3.20
C GLY A 31 3.08 -4.08 2.99
N GLU A 32 4.16 -3.33 2.74
CA GLU A 32 4.10 -1.91 2.43
C GLU A 32 3.39 -1.63 1.10
N ASP A 33 3.77 -2.34 0.03
CA ASP A 33 3.14 -2.18 -1.30
C ASP A 33 1.64 -2.51 -1.22
N LEU A 34 1.31 -3.63 -0.56
CA LEU A 34 -0.06 -4.05 -0.34
C LEU A 34 -0.85 -3.02 0.48
N TYR A 35 -0.25 -2.46 1.53
CA TYR A 35 -0.89 -1.44 2.36
C TYR A 35 -1.11 -0.13 1.60
N ASN A 36 -0.12 0.32 0.84
CA ASN A 36 -0.20 1.51 0.01
C ASN A 36 -1.30 1.38 -1.05
N TYR A 37 -1.41 0.20 -1.66
CA TYR A 37 -2.41 -0.09 -2.68
C TYR A 37 -3.83 -0.25 -2.10
N TYR A 38 -4.00 -1.02 -1.02
CA TYR A 38 -5.33 -1.42 -0.54
C TYR A 38 -5.87 -0.59 0.64
N CYS A 39 -5.00 0.01 1.47
CA CYS A 39 -5.39 0.48 2.80
C CYS A 39 -5.22 1.99 2.97
N LYS A 40 -4.05 2.52 2.58
CA LYS A 40 -3.56 3.86 2.94
C LYS A 40 -4.57 4.98 2.66
N ASP A 41 -5.06 5.06 1.44
CA ASP A 41 -5.92 6.16 0.99
C ASP A 41 -7.27 6.19 1.73
N CYS A 42 -7.86 5.02 2.00
CA CYS A 42 -9.09 4.95 2.78
C CYS A 42 -8.84 5.28 4.26
N HIS A 43 -7.78 4.74 4.85
CA HIS A 43 -7.42 5.01 6.24
C HIS A 43 -7.08 6.47 6.49
N MET A 44 -6.42 7.13 5.54
CA MET A 44 -6.15 8.57 5.57
C MET A 44 -7.45 9.39 5.67
N ARG A 45 -8.46 9.06 4.86
CA ARG A 45 -9.70 9.85 4.78
C ARG A 45 -10.72 9.53 5.86
N LYS A 46 -10.79 8.28 6.31
CA LYS A 46 -11.93 7.75 7.07
C LYS A 46 -11.54 6.90 8.27
N GLY A 47 -10.26 6.82 8.59
CA GLY A 47 -9.76 5.85 9.55
C GLY A 47 -8.61 6.38 10.40
N PRO A 48 -7.68 5.49 10.79
CA PRO A 48 -6.64 5.81 11.75
C PRO A 48 -5.50 6.68 11.18
N GLY A 49 -5.67 7.30 10.01
CA GLY A 49 -4.61 8.03 9.31
C GLY A 49 -3.85 7.16 8.30
N ALA A 50 -3.11 7.81 7.40
CA ALA A 50 -2.39 7.17 6.29
C ALA A 50 -1.36 6.14 6.76
N TYR A 51 -0.79 6.32 7.94
CA TYR A 51 0.20 5.45 8.56
C TYR A 51 -0.11 5.22 10.03
N MET A 52 -1.40 5.10 10.38
CA MET A 52 -1.88 4.84 11.75
C MET A 52 -1.62 5.97 12.75
N GLU A 53 -1.46 7.22 12.30
CA GLU A 53 -1.22 8.42 13.12
C GLU A 53 -2.24 8.60 14.26
N HIS A 54 -3.47 8.16 14.04
CA HIS A 54 -4.60 8.24 14.97
C HIS A 54 -4.97 6.89 15.62
N TYR A 55 -4.13 5.86 15.50
CA TYR A 55 -4.38 4.56 16.13
C TYR A 55 -4.48 4.67 17.66
N ALA A 56 -5.66 4.44 18.24
CA ALA A 56 -5.92 4.69 19.66
C ALA A 56 -5.39 3.61 20.62
N GLY A 57 -4.98 2.44 20.13
CA GLY A 57 -4.55 1.33 20.98
C GLY A 57 -3.25 1.60 21.75
N SER A 58 -3.15 1.08 22.97
CA SER A 58 -1.93 1.12 23.80
C SER A 58 -0.93 0.01 23.50
N LYS A 59 -1.31 -0.96 22.66
CA LYS A 59 -0.46 -2.07 22.20
C LYS A 59 -0.80 -2.42 20.74
N PRO A 60 0.14 -2.96 19.96
CA PRO A 60 -0.17 -3.44 18.63
C PRO A 60 -1.17 -4.60 18.71
N MET A 61 -1.97 -4.74 17.66
CA MET A 61 -2.87 -5.88 17.52
C MET A 61 -2.08 -7.17 17.32
N LYS A 62 -2.68 -8.30 17.68
CA LYS A 62 -2.10 -9.62 17.35
C LYS A 62 -2.26 -9.88 15.85
N PRO A 63 -1.29 -10.51 15.16
CA PRO A 63 -1.36 -10.77 13.71
C PRO A 63 -2.68 -11.43 13.27
N TYR A 64 -3.09 -12.49 13.97
CA TYR A 64 -4.34 -13.20 13.64
C TYR A 64 -5.58 -12.31 13.72
N LYS A 65 -5.60 -11.28 14.58
CA LYS A 65 -6.73 -10.34 14.66
C LYS A 65 -6.80 -9.48 13.41
N ILE A 66 -5.65 -9.07 12.86
CA ILE A 66 -5.62 -8.33 11.60
C ILE A 66 -6.14 -9.22 10.48
N LEU A 67 -5.67 -10.47 10.38
CA LEU A 67 -6.16 -11.44 9.39
C LEU A 67 -7.69 -11.59 9.43
N LEU A 68 -8.28 -11.69 10.63
CA LEU A 68 -9.73 -11.73 10.81
C LEU A 68 -10.43 -10.49 10.24
N LEU A 69 -9.87 -9.29 10.45
CA LEU A 69 -10.41 -8.05 9.88
C LEU A 69 -10.30 -8.03 8.35
N ILE A 70 -9.15 -8.42 7.79
CA ILE A 70 -8.89 -8.25 6.35
C ILE A 70 -9.53 -9.35 5.49
N LYS A 71 -9.65 -10.59 5.97
CA LYS A 71 -10.14 -11.72 5.17
C LYS A 71 -11.54 -12.22 5.54
N TYR A 72 -11.96 -12.08 6.80
CA TYR A 72 -13.09 -12.84 7.36
C TYR A 72 -14.30 -12.00 7.81
N ASP A 73 -14.38 -10.74 7.37
CA ASP A 73 -15.48 -9.81 7.68
C ASP A 73 -15.74 -9.67 9.19
N PHE A 74 -14.69 -9.75 10.00
CA PHE A 74 -14.79 -9.63 11.45
C PHE A 74 -14.96 -8.17 11.85
N LYS A 75 -16.13 -7.57 11.57
CA LYS A 75 -16.35 -6.13 11.78
C LYS A 75 -16.25 -5.76 13.25
N LYS A 76 -15.44 -4.74 13.55
CA LYS A 76 -15.35 -4.13 14.88
C LYS A 76 -15.57 -2.62 14.75
N GLY A 77 -16.80 -2.15 15.01
CA GLY A 77 -17.13 -0.72 15.12
C GLY A 77 -18.01 -0.14 14.01
N GLN A 78 -18.07 1.19 13.95
CA GLN A 78 -18.99 1.99 13.12
C GLN A 78 -18.50 2.23 11.67
N HIS A 79 -17.27 1.85 11.32
CA HIS A 79 -16.70 2.04 9.99
C HIS A 79 -16.59 0.70 9.25
N SER A 80 -17.09 0.66 8.01
CA SER A 80 -17.07 -0.53 7.17
C SER A 80 -15.77 -0.58 6.35
N MET A 81 -14.76 -1.31 6.84
CA MET A 81 -13.61 -1.71 6.01
C MET A 81 -14.04 -2.88 5.10
N PRO A 82 -13.68 -2.88 3.80
CA PRO A 82 -13.93 -4.05 2.96
C PRO A 82 -13.08 -5.24 3.39
N THR A 83 -13.50 -6.44 2.96
CA THR A 83 -12.65 -7.63 3.02
C THR A 83 -11.88 -7.78 1.71
N PHE A 84 -10.68 -8.33 1.79
CA PHE A 84 -9.75 -8.50 0.68
C PHE A 84 -9.55 -9.99 0.38
N LYS A 85 -10.63 -10.66 -0.06
CA LYS A 85 -10.63 -12.11 -0.35
C LYS A 85 -9.67 -12.51 -1.47
N GLN A 86 -9.29 -11.57 -2.32
CA GLN A 86 -8.33 -11.76 -3.41
C GLN A 86 -6.88 -11.89 -2.91
N LEU A 87 -6.56 -11.47 -1.68
CA LEU A 87 -5.21 -11.63 -1.14
C LEU A 87 -4.95 -13.11 -0.84
N SER A 88 -3.84 -13.61 -1.36
CA SER A 88 -3.29 -14.89 -0.90
C SER A 88 -2.97 -14.83 0.60
N ASP A 89 -2.84 -16.00 1.25
CA ASP A 89 -2.51 -16.04 2.68
C ASP A 89 -1.16 -15.37 2.98
N LYS A 90 -0.16 -15.59 2.12
CA LYS A 90 1.16 -14.94 2.24
C LYS A 90 1.09 -13.41 2.13
N GLN A 91 0.26 -12.88 1.23
CA GLN A 91 0.05 -11.44 1.11
C GLN A 91 -0.68 -10.87 2.32
N ALA A 92 -1.69 -11.59 2.81
CA ALA A 92 -2.41 -11.20 4.01
C ALA A 92 -1.52 -11.19 5.26
N ASP A 93 -0.63 -12.17 5.38
CA ASP A 93 0.37 -12.24 6.46
C ASP A 93 1.36 -11.07 6.37
N ALA A 94 1.96 -10.83 5.20
CA ALA A 94 2.88 -9.71 4.98
C ALA A 94 2.22 -8.35 5.27
N LEU A 95 0.97 -8.17 4.84
CA LEU A 95 0.18 -6.97 5.14
C LEU A 95 -0.09 -6.84 6.65
N ALA A 96 -0.42 -7.94 7.34
CA ALA A 96 -0.65 -7.93 8.77
C ALA A 96 0.61 -7.59 9.58
N GLU A 97 1.77 -8.11 9.17
CA GLU A 97 3.07 -7.77 9.76
C GLU A 97 3.37 -6.28 9.62
N TYR A 98 3.21 -5.72 8.41
CA TYR A 98 3.45 -4.30 8.18
C TYR A 98 2.50 -3.39 8.99
N ILE A 99 1.22 -3.76 9.10
CA ILE A 99 0.26 -3.02 9.95
C ILE A 99 0.71 -3.01 11.42
N ILE A 100 1.29 -4.11 11.92
CA ILE A 100 1.81 -4.18 13.29
C ILE A 100 3.01 -3.25 13.45
N GLU A 101 3.90 -3.17 12.47
CA GLU A 101 5.03 -2.25 12.49
C GLU A 101 4.57 -0.79 12.57
N LEU A 102 3.59 -0.40 11.76
CA LEU A 102 2.97 0.94 11.84
C LEU A 102 2.38 1.23 13.23
N GLN A 103 1.66 0.25 13.81
CA GLN A 103 1.10 0.40 15.14
C GLN A 103 2.17 0.54 16.22
N LYS A 104 3.24 -0.26 16.15
CA LYS A 104 4.39 -0.16 17.08
C LYS A 104 5.05 1.20 16.98
N ALA A 105 5.41 1.63 15.77
CA ALA A 105 6.00 2.93 15.52
C ALA A 105 5.14 4.07 16.09
N LYS A 106 3.81 4.00 15.90
CA LYS A 106 2.89 4.98 16.48
C LYS A 106 2.88 4.97 18.01
N ILE A 107 2.90 3.78 18.63
CA ILE A 107 2.87 3.65 20.09
C ILE A 107 4.16 4.20 20.69
N GLU A 108 5.30 3.87 20.08
CA GLU A 108 6.63 4.32 20.53
C GLU A 108 6.83 5.83 20.32
N SER A 109 6.11 6.44 19.39
CA SER A 109 6.15 7.89 19.14
C SER A 109 5.27 8.73 20.07
N ARG A 110 4.63 8.14 21.09
CA ARG A 110 3.75 8.84 22.05
C ARG A 110 4.49 9.17 23.33
#